data_AF-A0A5S3YKA1-F1
#
_entry.id   AF-A0A5S3YKA1-F1
#
_cell.length_a   1.000
_cell.length_b   1.000
_cell.length_c   1.000
_cell.angle_alpha   90.00
_cell.angle_beta   90.00
_cell.angle_gamma   90.00
#
_symmetry.space_group_name_H-M   'P 1'
#
loop_
_entity.id
_entity.type
_entity.pdbx_description
1 polymer ?
#
loop_
_entity_poly.entity_id
_entity_poly.type
_entity_poly.pdbx_seq_one_letter_code
_entity_poly.pdbx_strand_id
1 'polypeptide(L)'
;SINTRNDLIEGQVSRINPMVQNGNIEVEVTLPKSLPASARPELNIEGKVSIDKLSSALFIDKPVGAKPYSEATLYLVDKEKQQARAIQVHYGAETSQHI
;
A
#
# COMPACT_ATOMS: atom_id res chain seq x y z
N SER A 1 4.01 8.41 3.50
CA SER A 1 4.76 9.32 2.63
C SER A 1 3.93 10.53 2.29
N ILE A 2 4.58 11.64 1.93
CA ILE A 2 3.97 12.92 1.60
C ILE A 2 4.48 13.34 0.23
N ASN A 3 3.57 13.53 -0.73
CA ASN A 3 3.89 13.89 -2.10
C ASN A 3 3.56 15.37 -2.33
N THR A 4 4.59 16.17 -2.66
CA THR A 4 4.47 17.60 -2.98
C THR A 4 4.26 17.86 -4.49
N ARG A 5 3.94 16.81 -5.25
CA ARG A 5 3.95 16.69 -6.73
C ARG A 5 5.35 16.67 -7.35
N ASN A 6 6.31 17.39 -6.75
CA ASN A 6 7.69 17.44 -7.22
C ASN A 6 8.62 16.50 -6.47
N ASP A 7 8.35 16.25 -5.18
CA ASP A 7 9.16 15.40 -4.32
C ASP A 7 8.28 14.46 -3.48
N LEU A 8 8.89 13.35 -3.06
CA LEU A 8 8.31 12.44 -2.09
C LEU A 8 9.11 12.52 -0.78
N ILE A 9 8.42 12.87 0.29
CA ILE A 9 8.99 13.06 1.63
C ILE A 9 8.51 11.92 2.53
N GLU A 10 9.44 11.29 3.25
CA GLU A 10 9.08 10.36 4.31
C GLU A 10 8.61 11.15 5.53
N GLY A 11 7.49 10.76 6.13
CA GLY A 11 6.94 11.40 7.31
C GLY A 11 6.53 10.35 8.32
N GLN A 12 6.62 10.69 9.60
CA GLN A 12 6.22 9.82 10.70
C GLN A 12 5.01 10.41 11.42
N VAL A 13 3.93 9.64 11.55
CA VAL A 13 2.76 10.06 12.34
C VAL A 13 3.19 10.27 13.79
N SER A 14 3.01 11.48 14.30
CA SER A 14 3.39 11.87 15.66
C SER A 14 2.18 11.95 16.60
N ARG A 15 1.00 12.26 16.06
CA ARG A 15 -0.24 12.34 16.86
C ARG A 15 -1.45 11.99 16.00
N ILE A 16 -2.44 11.35 16.63
CA ILE A 16 -3.77 11.10 16.06
C ILE A 16 -4.78 11.80 16.97
N ASN A 17 -5.59 12.70 16.42
CA ASN A 17 -6.68 13.33 17.15
C ASN A 17 -7.90 12.41 17.12
N PRO A 18 -8.40 11.90 18.26
CA PRO A 18 -9.49 10.91 18.26
C PRO A 18 -10.84 11.47 17.84
N MET A 19 -10.98 12.79 17.72
CA MET A 19 -12.23 13.43 17.32
C MET A 19 -12.49 13.24 15.82
N VAL A 20 -13.57 12.55 15.49
CA VAL A 20 -14.03 12.37 14.11
C VAL A 20 -14.85 13.58 13.68
N GLN A 21 -14.52 14.15 12.53
CA GLN A 21 -15.27 15.25 11.91
C GLN A 21 -15.58 14.92 10.45
N ASN A 22 -16.87 14.86 10.09
CA ASN A 22 -17.32 14.53 8.73
C ASN A 22 -16.71 13.23 8.17
N GLY A 23 -16.52 12.22 9.03
CA GLY A 23 -15.91 10.93 8.65
C GLY A 23 -14.38 10.95 8.53
N ASN A 24 -13.74 12.08 8.81
CA ASN A 24 -12.29 12.23 8.78
C ASN A 24 -11.70 12.30 10.19
N ILE A 25 -10.44 11.89 10.32
CA ILE A 25 -9.63 11.95 11.53
C ILE A 25 -8.42 12.83 11.22
N GLU A 26 -8.10 13.75 12.12
CA GLU A 26 -6.91 14.59 11.99
C GLU A 26 -5.67 13.85 12.52
N VAL A 27 -4.59 13.89 11.72
CA VAL A 27 -3.30 13.31 12.08
C VAL A 27 -2.20 14.35 11.90
N GLU A 28 -1.29 14.41 12.86
CA GLU A 28 -0.08 15.20 12.77
C GLU A 28 1.08 14.31 12.31
N VAL A 29 1.89 14.83 11.40
CA VAL A 29 3.03 14.12 10.83
C VAL A 29 4.28 14.96 11.05
N THR A 30 5.29 14.35 11.68
CA THR A 30 6.62 14.93 11.79
C THR A 30 7.39 14.68 10.50
N LEU A 31 8.02 15.73 9.98
CA LEU A 31 8.86 15.69 8.79
C LEU A 31 10.35 15.55 9.18
N PRO A 32 11.20 15.02 8.29
CA PRO A 32 12.64 14.96 8.50
C PRO A 32 13.26 16.35 8.60
N LYS A 33 14.43 16.44 9.23
CA LYS A 33 15.15 17.71 9.42
C LYS A 33 15.55 18.37 8.11
N SER A 34 15.92 17.58 7.10
CA SER A 34 16.25 18.06 5.76
C SER A 34 15.03 17.89 4.88
N LEU A 35 14.58 19.01 4.29
CA LEU A 35 13.44 19.04 3.39
C LEU A 35 13.86 19.53 2.01
N PRO A 36 13.23 19.02 0.94
CA PRO A 36 13.45 19.52 -0.40
C PRO A 36 12.90 20.94 -0.54
N ALA A 37 13.37 21.68 -1.55
CA ALA A 37 12.93 23.06 -1.81
C ALA A 37 11.43 23.18 -2.16
N SER A 38 10.78 22.07 -2.52
CA SER A 38 9.34 22.03 -2.75
C SER A 38 8.53 22.08 -1.45
N ALA A 39 9.10 21.71 -0.31
CA ALA A 39 8.40 21.69 0.98
C ALA A 39 8.21 23.12 1.50
N ARG A 40 7.06 23.71 1.19
CA ARG A 40 6.68 25.06 1.61
C ARG A 40 5.50 25.00 2.59
N PRO A 41 5.42 25.94 3.56
CA PRO A 41 4.23 26.09 4.39
C PRO A 41 2.97 26.20 3.55
N GLU A 42 1.86 25.65 4.04
CA GLU A 42 0.52 25.70 3.42
C GLU A 42 0.42 25.07 2.02
N LEU A 43 1.43 24.32 1.59
CA LEU A 43 1.37 23.59 0.32
C LEU A 43 0.37 22.43 0.39
N ASN A 44 -0.52 22.36 -0.60
CA ASN A 44 -1.38 21.19 -0.79
C ASN A 44 -0.55 19.96 -1.19
N ILE A 45 -0.73 18.86 -0.47
CA ILE A 45 0.00 17.61 -0.66
C ILE A 45 -0.96 16.43 -0.84
N GLU A 46 -0.43 15.32 -1.32
CA GLU A 46 -1.09 14.01 -1.20
C GLU A 46 -0.35 13.20 -0.13
N GLY A 47 -1.08 12.78 0.90
CA GLY A 47 -0.55 11.95 1.99
C GLY A 47 -0.95 10.48 1.80
N LYS A 48 0.01 9.57 2.00
CA LYS A 48 -0.24 8.13 2.09
C LYS A 48 0.22 7.62 3.44
N VAL A 49 -0.71 7.09 4.24
CA VAL A 49 -0.42 6.46 5.54
C VAL A 49 -0.35 4.95 5.34
N SER A 50 0.80 4.37 5.66
CA SER A 50 0.98 2.92 5.69
C SER A 50 0.72 2.43 7.11
N ILE A 51 -0.26 1.53 7.27
CA ILE A 51 -0.69 1.02 8.58
C ILE A 51 0.02 -0.28 8.98
N ASP A 52 0.47 -1.05 8.01
CA ASP A 52 1.15 -2.33 8.22
C ASP A 52 2.07 -2.63 7.03
N LYS A 53 3.04 -3.53 7.24
CA LYS A 53 3.98 -4.00 6.22
C LYS A 53 4.34 -5.46 6.46
N LEU A 54 3.97 -6.32 5.52
CA LEU A 54 4.46 -7.69 5.46
C LEU A 54 5.76 -7.75 4.66
N SER A 55 6.86 -8.14 5.32
CA SER A 55 8.17 -8.31 4.67
C SER A 55 8.41 -9.76 4.29
N SER A 56 9.24 -10.00 3.26
CA SER A 56 9.61 -11.34 2.79
C SER A 56 8.42 -12.23 2.39
N ALA A 57 7.43 -11.65 1.72
CA ALA A 57 6.28 -12.37 1.17
C ALA A 57 6.41 -12.59 -0.33
N LEU A 58 5.95 -13.75 -0.80
CA LEU A 58 5.65 -13.97 -2.21
C LEU A 58 4.25 -13.42 -2.49
N PHE A 59 4.12 -12.60 -3.52
CA PHE A 59 2.85 -11.95 -3.88
C PHE A 59 2.62 -12.00 -5.39
N ILE A 60 1.36 -11.88 -5.78
CA ILE A 60 0.94 -11.71 -7.17
C ILE A 60 0.07 -10.45 -7.31
N ASP A 61 -0.10 -9.96 -8.54
CA ASP A 61 -1.15 -8.98 -8.83
C ASP A 61 -2.50 -9.56 -8.43
N LYS A 62 -3.30 -8.77 -7.71
CA LYS A 62 -4.55 -9.22 -7.13
C LYS A 62 -5.54 -9.60 -8.24
N PRO A 63 -5.92 -10.89 -8.38
CA PRO A 63 -6.91 -11.29 -9.35
C PRO A 63 -8.28 -10.69 -9.03
N VAL A 64 -9.09 -10.47 -10.06
CA VAL A 64 -10.45 -9.95 -9.87
C VAL A 64 -11.24 -10.91 -8.98
N GLY A 65 -11.80 -10.38 -7.88
CA GLY A 65 -12.60 -11.15 -6.94
C GLY A 65 -11.79 -12.00 -5.94
N ALA A 66 -10.46 -11.94 -5.96
CA ALA A 66 -9.64 -12.58 -4.94
C ALA A 66 -9.93 -11.99 -3.56
N LYS A 67 -10.01 -12.86 -2.55
CA LYS A 67 -10.24 -12.50 -1.16
C LYS A 67 -9.02 -12.91 -0.32
N PRO A 68 -8.60 -12.09 0.65
CA PRO A 68 -7.50 -12.45 1.54
C PRO A 68 -7.85 -13.70 2.35
N TYR A 69 -6.84 -14.50 2.68
CA TYR A 69 -6.99 -15.74 3.48
C TYR A 69 -8.00 -16.74 2.92
N SER A 70 -8.16 -16.78 1.59
CA SER A 70 -9.07 -17.67 0.90
C SER A 70 -8.32 -18.63 -0.02
N GLU A 71 -8.98 -19.72 -0.42
CA GLU A 71 -8.44 -20.63 -1.42
C GLU A 71 -8.93 -20.29 -2.83
N ALA A 72 -8.05 -20.45 -3.80
CA ALA A 72 -8.38 -20.30 -5.21
C ALA A 72 -7.61 -21.30 -6.08
N THR A 73 -8.11 -21.54 -7.29
CA THR A 73 -7.34 -22.24 -8.32
C THR A 73 -6.70 -21.23 -9.25
N LEU A 74 -5.37 -21.27 -9.34
CA LEU A 74 -4.59 -20.51 -10.31
C LEU A 74 -4.04 -21.43 -11.39
N TYR A 75 -3.66 -20.86 -12.52
CA TYR A 75 -3.05 -21.60 -13.63
C TYR A 75 -1.59 -21.19 -13.78
N LEU A 76 -0.68 -22.12 -13.49
CA LEU A 76 0.74 -21.94 -13.71
C LEU A 76 1.07 -22.28 -15.16
N VAL A 77 1.55 -21.30 -15.92
CA VAL A 77 1.90 -21.46 -17.34
C VAL A 77 3.35 -21.94 -17.48
N ASP A 78 3.52 -23.09 -18.15
CA ASP A 78 4.80 -23.57 -18.65
C ASP A 78 5.02 -22.99 -20.06
N LYS A 79 5.92 -22.02 -20.17
CA LYS A 79 6.21 -21.31 -21.43
C LYS A 79 6.88 -22.21 -22.47
N GLU A 80 7.61 -23.23 -22.05
CA GLU A 80 8.32 -24.12 -22.98
C GLU A 80 7.36 -25.14 -23.59
N LYS A 81 6.44 -25.67 -22.78
CA LYS A 81 5.50 -26.71 -23.22
C LYS A 81 4.18 -26.18 -23.75
N GLN A 82 3.96 -24.86 -23.72
CA GLN A 82 2.70 -24.21 -24.11
C GLN A 82 1.49 -24.82 -23.37
N GLN A 83 1.67 -25.12 -22.09
CA GLN A 83 0.67 -25.76 -21.24
C GLN A 83 0.45 -24.95 -19.97
N ALA A 84 -0.75 -25.06 -19.40
CA ALA A 84 -1.07 -24.48 -18.11
C ALA A 84 -1.54 -25.58 -17.16
N ARG A 85 -1.06 -25.54 -15.91
CA ARG A 85 -1.46 -26.47 -14.86
C ARG A 85 -2.26 -25.74 -13.79
N ALA A 86 -3.46 -26.25 -13.50
CA ALA A 86 -4.25 -25.79 -12.37
C ALA A 86 -3.54 -26.15 -11.06
N ILE A 87 -3.38 -25.16 -10.18
CA ILE A 87 -2.83 -25.29 -8.85
C ILE A 87 -3.78 -24.64 -7.85
N GLN A 88 -4.08 -25.36 -6.78
CA GLN A 88 -4.79 -24.77 -5.65
C GLN A 88 -3.79 -23.97 -4.82
N VAL A 89 -4.14 -22.73 -4.49
CA VAL A 89 -3.34 -21.83 -3.67
C VAL A 89 -4.18 -21.33 -2.51
N HIS A 90 -3.53 -21.06 -1.39
CA HIS A 90 -4.11 -20.34 -0.28
C HIS A 90 -3.52 -18.93 -0.26
N TYR A 91 -4.38 -17.92 -0.43
CA TYR A 91 -3.97 -16.52 -0.42
C TYR A 91 -3.61 -16.04 0.98
N GLY A 92 -2.70 -15.07 1.04
CA GLY A 92 -2.28 -14.43 2.27
C GLY A 92 -3.05 -13.13 2.54
N ALA A 93 -2.35 -12.21 3.20
CA ALA A 93 -2.79 -10.84 3.38
C ALA A 93 -2.82 -10.10 2.03
N GLU A 94 -3.73 -9.15 1.88
CA GLU A 94 -3.84 -8.35 0.66
C GLU A 94 -3.42 -6.88 0.88
N THR A 95 -3.05 -6.25 -0.22
CA THR A 95 -2.95 -4.80 -0.36
C THR A 95 -3.95 -4.34 -1.42
N SER A 96 -3.97 -3.04 -1.74
CA SER A 96 -4.82 -2.53 -2.82
C SER A 96 -4.49 -3.15 -4.20
N GLN A 97 -3.26 -3.63 -4.41
CA GLN A 97 -2.78 -4.11 -5.71
C GLN A 97 -2.35 -5.58 -5.72
N HIS A 98 -1.96 -6.14 -4.58
CA HIS A 98 -1.38 -7.48 -4.49
C HIS A 98 -2.06 -8.34 -3.42
N ILE A 99 -1.89 -9.65 -3.53
CA ILE A 99 -2.34 -10.67 -2.57
C ILE A 99 -1.32 -11.80 -2.42
#